data_AF-A0AAD3NXX6-F1
#
_entry.id   AF-A0AAD3NXX6-F1
#
_cell.length_a   1.000
_cell.length_b   1.000
_cell.length_c   1.000
_cell.angle_alpha   90.00
_cell.angle_beta   90.00
_cell.angle_gamma   90.00
#
_symmetry.space_group_name_H-M   'P 1'
#
loop_
_entity.id
_entity.type
_entity.pdbx_description
1 polymer ?
#
loop_
_entity_poly.entity_id
_entity_poly.type
_entity_poly.pdbx_seq_one_letter_code
_entity_poly.pdbx_strand_id
1 'polypeptide(L)'
;MARTLQDKLAILSDAAKYDASCASSGGERRDARKGGIGSSGGSGICHAYTPDGRCISLLKILMTNFCIFDCAYCINRVSSSVERARFSVEEVVTLTLEFYRRNYIEGLFLSSGIIRSPDQTMADMARIARTLRQDHGFRAIST
;
A
#
# COMPACT_ATOMS: atom_id res chain seq x y z
N MET A 1 -3.19 15.13 17.77
CA MET A 1 -2.77 13.84 18.36
C MET A 1 -2.01 13.04 17.31
N ALA A 2 -0.95 12.34 17.68
CA ALA A 2 -0.23 11.46 16.77
C ALA A 2 -1.10 10.22 16.48
N ARG A 3 -1.31 9.89 15.20
CA ARG A 3 -2.06 8.68 14.81
C ARG A 3 -1.27 7.42 15.16
N THR A 4 -1.96 6.38 15.61
CA THR A 4 -1.33 5.08 15.87
C THR A 4 -0.94 4.40 14.55
N LEU A 5 -0.09 3.37 14.62
CA LEU A 5 0.28 2.57 13.44
C LEU A 5 -0.95 1.94 12.78
N GLN A 6 -1.93 1.50 13.57
CA GLN A 6 -3.16 0.87 13.10
C GLN A 6 -4.08 1.88 12.40
N ASP A 7 -4.19 3.10 12.91
CA ASP A 7 -4.96 4.17 12.25
C ASP A 7 -4.35 4.54 10.91
N LYS A 8 -3.02 4.69 10.86
CA LYS A 8 -2.29 4.95 9.62
C LYS A 8 -2.51 3.83 8.61
N LEU A 9 -2.46 2.56 9.07
CA LEU A 9 -2.71 1.40 8.21
C LEU A 9 -4.11 1.43 7.61
N ALA A 10 -5.14 1.70 8.42
CA ALA A 10 -6.51 1.77 7.93
C ALA A 10 -6.67 2.84 6.84
N ILE A 11 -6.18 4.06 7.09
CA ILE A 11 -6.25 5.18 6.15
C ILE A 11 -5.48 4.88 4.86
N LEU A 12 -4.24 4.42 4.98
CA LEU A 12 -3.32 4.28 3.85
C LEU A 12 -3.59 3.04 3.01
N SER A 13 -4.16 1.99 3.60
CA SER A 13 -4.67 0.83 2.88
C SER A 13 -5.93 1.16 2.08
N ASP A 14 -6.84 1.95 2.67
CA ASP A 14 -8.05 2.38 1.98
C ASP A 14 -7.73 3.31 0.80
N ALA A 15 -6.85 4.28 1.03
CA ALA A 15 -6.37 5.19 -0.02
C ALA A 15 -5.62 4.46 -1.16
N ALA A 16 -5.00 3.30 -0.88
CA ALA A 16 -4.32 2.47 -1.88
C ALA A 16 -5.28 1.68 -2.79
N LYS A 17 -6.57 1.56 -2.44
CA LYS A 17 -7.56 0.84 -3.26
C LYS A 17 -7.74 1.44 -4.66
N TYR A 18 -7.50 2.75 -4.78
CA TYR A 18 -7.61 3.50 -6.03
C TYR A 18 -6.35 3.42 -6.91
N ASP A 19 -5.29 2.77 -6.44
CA ASP A 19 -4.11 2.52 -7.25
C ASP A 19 -4.41 1.40 -8.27
N ALA A 20 -4.15 1.67 -9.55
CA ALA A 20 -4.59 0.89 -10.71
C ALA A 20 -4.03 -0.55 -10.74
N SER A 21 -3.05 -0.84 -9.89
CA SER A 21 -2.30 -2.10 -9.84
C SER A 21 -3.09 -3.31 -9.29
N CYS A 22 -4.31 -3.13 -8.77
CA CYS A 22 -5.22 -4.24 -8.42
C CYS A 22 -6.46 -4.27 -9.32
N ALA A 23 -6.26 -4.37 -10.64
CA ALA A 23 -7.29 -4.95 -11.48
C ALA A 23 -7.26 -6.47 -11.24
N SER A 24 -8.12 -6.97 -10.35
CA SER A 24 -8.42 -8.39 -10.25
C SER A 24 -8.71 -8.92 -11.65
N SER A 25 -7.85 -9.78 -12.17
CA SER A 25 -7.99 -10.40 -13.48
C SER A 25 -9.32 -11.18 -13.53
N GLY A 26 -10.29 -10.67 -14.29
CA GLY A 26 -11.31 -11.46 -14.99
C GLY A 26 -12.34 -12.28 -14.20
N GLY A 27 -12.57 -12.01 -12.90
CA GLY A 27 -13.69 -12.62 -12.16
C GLY A 27 -14.91 -11.70 -12.14
N GLU A 28 -16.12 -12.25 -12.36
CA GLU A 28 -17.43 -11.57 -12.40
C GLU A 28 -17.53 -10.27 -11.58
N ARG A 29 -18.20 -9.26 -12.18
CA ARG A 29 -18.71 -8.06 -11.48
C ARG A 29 -19.44 -8.51 -10.21
N ARG A 30 -18.79 -8.42 -9.06
CA ARG A 30 -19.34 -8.85 -7.77
C ARG A 30 -19.43 -7.66 -6.82
N ASP A 31 -20.63 -7.50 -6.26
CA ASP A 31 -21.06 -6.33 -5.50
C ASP A 31 -20.18 -5.98 -4.31
N ALA A 32 -19.78 -4.70 -4.24
CA ALA A 32 -19.03 -4.11 -3.14
C ALA A 32 -19.79 -4.13 -1.78
N ARG A 33 -21.08 -4.47 -1.76
CA ARG A 33 -21.91 -4.50 -0.54
C ARG A 33 -21.76 -5.76 0.30
N LYS A 34 -21.08 -6.80 -0.20
CA LYS A 34 -21.03 -8.13 0.45
C LYS A 34 -19.62 -8.59 0.84
N GLY A 35 -18.71 -7.66 1.16
CA GLY A 35 -17.40 -8.03 1.72
C GLY A 35 -16.62 -9.00 0.84
N GLY A 36 -16.71 -8.82 -0.48
CA GLY A 36 -16.02 -9.67 -1.44
C GLY A 36 -14.51 -9.61 -1.27
N ILE A 37 -13.85 -10.76 -1.44
CA ILE A 37 -12.39 -10.91 -1.46
C ILE A 37 -11.83 -9.95 -2.53
N GLY A 38 -11.13 -8.92 -2.07
CA GLY A 38 -10.78 -7.71 -2.83
C GLY A 38 -11.09 -6.41 -2.08
N SER A 39 -11.97 -6.46 -1.08
CA SER A 39 -12.05 -5.43 -0.05
C SER A 39 -10.86 -5.61 0.90
N SER A 40 -9.84 -4.76 0.80
CA SER A 40 -8.84 -4.60 1.86
C SER A 40 -9.59 -4.23 3.13
N GLY A 41 -9.95 -5.23 3.95
CA GLY A 41 -10.67 -5.05 5.20
C GLY A 41 -9.75 -4.41 6.22
N GLY A 42 -9.54 -3.09 6.12
CA GLY A 42 -8.70 -2.27 7.00
C GLY A 42 -7.21 -2.64 7.10
N SER A 43 -6.83 -3.86 6.70
CA SER A 43 -5.52 -4.47 6.91
C SER A 43 -4.53 -4.26 5.77
N GLY A 44 -5.01 -3.78 4.61
CA GLY A 44 -4.18 -3.57 3.42
C GLY A 44 -3.84 -4.84 2.65
N ILE A 45 -4.36 -6.01 3.03
CA ILE A 45 -4.10 -7.26 2.30
C ILE A 45 -5.01 -7.35 1.07
N CYS A 46 -4.42 -7.65 -0.09
CA CYS A 46 -5.13 -7.99 -1.32
C CYS A 46 -4.54 -9.27 -1.95
N HIS A 47 -5.27 -9.85 -2.91
CA HIS A 47 -4.80 -11.04 -3.62
C HIS A 47 -4.40 -10.69 -5.05
N ALA A 48 -3.26 -11.24 -5.49
CA ALA A 48 -2.77 -11.14 -6.85
C ALA A 48 -2.48 -12.52 -7.42
N TYR A 49 -2.52 -12.64 -8.75
CA TYR A 49 -2.22 -13.89 -9.44
C TYR A 49 -0.89 -13.77 -10.15
N THR A 50 -0.02 -14.74 -9.91
CA THR A 50 1.26 -14.86 -10.62
C THR A 50 1.03 -15.37 -12.06
N PRO A 51 2.00 -15.22 -12.97
CA PRO A 51 1.88 -15.71 -14.35
C PRO A 51 1.60 -17.21 -14.49
N ASP A 52 2.02 -18.01 -13.51
CA ASP A 52 1.74 -19.44 -13.38
C ASP A 52 0.40 -19.76 -12.72
N GLY A 53 -0.45 -18.75 -12.46
CA GLY A 53 -1.81 -18.91 -11.95
C GLY A 53 -1.93 -19.08 -10.44
N ARG A 54 -0.84 -18.96 -9.67
CA ARG A 54 -0.89 -19.03 -8.21
C ARG A 54 -1.45 -17.72 -7.64
N CYS A 55 -2.39 -17.86 -6.70
CA CYS A 55 -2.86 -16.73 -5.90
C CYS A 55 -1.86 -16.47 -4.76
N ILE A 56 -1.46 -15.21 -4.59
CA ILE A 56 -0.58 -14.75 -3.52
C ILE A 56 -1.25 -13.59 -2.77
N SER A 57 -0.93 -13.43 -1.49
CA SER A 57 -1.40 -12.30 -0.67
C SER A 57 -0.34 -11.20 -0.64
N LEU A 58 -0.74 -9.98 -0.95
CA LEU A 58 0.11 -8.79 -0.97
C LEU A 58 -0.35 -7.80 0.09
N LEU A 59 0.59 -7.19 0.81
CA LEU A 59 0.33 -5.97 1.55
C LEU A 59 0.33 -4.80 0.55
N LYS A 60 -0.82 -4.24 0.24
CA LYS A 60 -0.97 -3.06 -0.61
C LYS A 60 -1.27 -1.83 0.23
N ILE A 61 -0.29 -0.94 0.34
CA ILE A 61 -0.37 0.26 1.18
C ILE A 61 0.28 1.46 0.48
N LEU A 62 -0.14 2.65 0.88
CA LEU A 62 0.59 3.88 0.60
C LEU A 62 1.60 4.17 1.72
N MET A 63 2.80 4.64 1.38
CA MET A 63 3.69 5.30 2.35
C MET A 63 3.02 6.57 2.90
N THR A 64 2.31 7.29 2.03
CA THR A 64 1.48 8.43 2.40
C THR A 64 0.39 8.70 1.36
N ASN A 65 -0.72 9.31 1.77
CA ASN A 65 -1.71 9.90 0.87
C ASN A 65 -1.69 11.45 0.90
N PHE A 66 -0.64 12.07 1.45
CA PHE A 66 -0.34 13.47 1.19
C PHE A 66 0.22 13.61 -0.23
N CYS A 67 -0.40 14.46 -1.04
CA CYS A 67 0.05 14.73 -2.40
C CYS A 67 -0.04 16.23 -2.69
N ILE A 68 1.02 16.81 -3.24
CA ILE A 68 1.07 18.21 -3.69
C ILE A 68 0.36 18.44 -5.03
N PHE A 69 0.10 17.37 -5.79
CA PHE A 69 -0.51 17.46 -7.11
C PHE A 69 -2.03 17.48 -7.04
N ASP A 70 -2.67 18.17 -8.00
CA ASP A 70 -4.12 18.27 -8.11
C ASP A 70 -4.70 17.47 -9.29
N CYS A 71 -4.35 16.18 -9.38
CA CYS A 71 -4.78 15.33 -10.50
C CYS A 71 -6.31 15.14 -10.47
N ALA A 72 -7.00 15.47 -11.58
CA ALA A 72 -8.47 15.44 -11.67
C ALA A 72 -9.10 14.08 -11.33
N TYR A 73 -8.37 12.98 -11.58
CA TYR A 73 -8.82 11.60 -11.38
C TYR A 73 -8.39 10.99 -10.03
N CYS A 74 -7.54 11.66 -9.24
CA CYS A 74 -6.96 11.07 -8.04
C CYS A 74 -7.70 11.53 -6.78
N ILE A 75 -8.19 10.60 -5.95
CA ILE A 75 -8.82 10.94 -4.67
C ILE A 75 -7.84 11.59 -3.69
N ASN A 76 -6.55 11.26 -3.79
CA ASN A 76 -5.49 11.76 -2.91
C ASN A 76 -4.96 13.15 -3.32
N ARG A 77 -5.51 13.75 -4.39
CA ARG A 77 -5.14 15.08 -4.89
C ARG A 77 -5.20 16.13 -3.79
N VAL A 78 -4.40 17.19 -3.91
CA VAL A 78 -4.25 18.22 -2.86
C VAL A 78 -5.59 18.88 -2.47
N SER A 79 -6.49 19.08 -3.43
CA SER A 79 -7.80 19.72 -3.21
C SER A 79 -8.82 18.83 -2.49
N SER A 80 -8.56 17.53 -2.32
CA SER A 80 -9.49 16.60 -1.65
C SER A 80 -9.46 16.74 -0.13
N SER A 81 -10.66 16.80 0.46
CA SER A 81 -10.90 16.74 1.90
C SER A 81 -11.01 15.28 2.38
N VAL A 82 -9.89 14.56 2.40
CA VAL A 82 -9.79 13.19 2.92
C VAL A 82 -8.89 13.15 4.15
N GLU A 83 -9.05 12.13 5.01
CA GLU A 83 -8.11 11.91 6.09
C GLU A 83 -6.73 11.56 5.54
N ARG A 84 -5.68 12.25 5.99
CA ARG A 84 -4.32 12.06 5.47
C ARG A 84 -3.35 11.54 6.49
N ALA A 85 -2.61 10.48 6.16
CA ALA A 85 -1.61 9.86 7.02
C ALA A 85 -0.27 9.69 6.28
N ARG A 86 0.77 9.41 7.07
CA ARG A 86 2.12 9.13 6.57
C ARG A 86 2.79 8.12 7.50
N PHE A 87 3.43 7.12 6.90
CA PHE A 87 4.39 6.27 7.58
C PHE A 87 5.81 6.85 7.51
N SER A 88 6.61 6.59 8.53
CA SER A 88 8.06 6.64 8.43
C SER A 88 8.60 5.44 7.64
N VAL A 89 9.87 5.51 7.24
CA VAL A 89 10.54 4.39 6.58
C VAL A 89 10.53 3.15 7.48
N GLU A 90 10.86 3.34 8.76
CA GLU A 90 10.93 2.30 9.78
C GLU A 90 9.55 1.68 10.01
N GLU A 91 8.48 2.49 10.06
CA GLU A 91 7.12 1.99 10.22
C GLU A 91 6.72 1.05 9.07
N VAL A 92 7.03 1.39 7.81
CA VAL A 92 6.75 0.51 6.67
C VAL A 92 7.56 -0.78 6.74
N VAL A 93 8.85 -0.69 7.05
CA VAL A 93 9.75 -1.86 7.16
C VAL A 93 9.25 -2.80 8.26
N THR A 94 9.03 -2.28 9.47
CA THR A 94 8.55 -3.07 10.61
C THR A 94 7.20 -3.71 10.30
N LEU A 95 6.24 -2.96 9.78
CA LEU A 95 4.92 -3.48 9.42
C LEU A 95 5.03 -4.62 8.40
N THR A 96 5.81 -4.44 7.34
CA THR A 96 6.00 -5.45 6.29
C THR A 96 6.59 -6.74 6.87
N LEU A 97 7.63 -6.62 7.70
CA LEU A 97 8.29 -7.79 8.30
C LEU A 97 7.38 -8.52 9.28
N GLU A 98 6.56 -7.80 10.06
CA GLU A 98 5.61 -8.42 10.98
C GLU A 98 4.54 -9.23 10.23
N PHE A 99 3.99 -8.70 9.14
CA PHE A 99 3.02 -9.43 8.31
C PHE A 99 3.68 -10.62 7.62
N TYR A 100 4.91 -10.46 7.14
CA TYR A 100 5.67 -11.53 6.48
C TYR A 100 6.00 -12.68 7.44
N ARG A 101 6.53 -12.38 8.63
CA ARG A 101 6.89 -13.40 9.65
C ARG A 101 5.69 -14.19 10.16
N ARG A 102 4.50 -13.58 10.15
CA ARG A 102 3.24 -14.22 10.55
C ARG A 102 2.57 -14.99 9.40
N ASN A 103 3.22 -15.07 8.23
CA ASN A 103 2.71 -15.69 7.01
C ASN A 103 1.38 -15.08 6.52
N TYR A 104 1.16 -13.78 6.76
CA TYR A 104 -0.05 -13.08 6.27
C TYR A 104 0.10 -12.56 4.85
N ILE A 105 1.34 -12.35 4.40
CA ILE A 105 1.65 -11.84 3.07
C ILE A 105 2.85 -12.56 2.49
N GLU A 106 2.88 -12.66 1.16
CA GLU A 106 4.02 -13.13 0.38
C GLU A 106 4.76 -11.98 -0.31
N GLY A 107 4.19 -10.78 -0.33
CA GLY A 107 4.82 -9.60 -0.93
C GLY A 107 4.25 -8.26 -0.47
N LEU A 108 4.95 -7.18 -0.84
CA LEU A 108 4.59 -5.79 -0.58
C LEU A 108 4.38 -5.05 -1.91
N PHE A 109 3.25 -4.37 -2.04
CA PHE A 109 2.98 -3.38 -3.08
C PHE A 109 2.92 -2.00 -2.43
N LEU A 110 4.00 -1.23 -2.55
CA LEU A 110 4.18 0.06 -1.88
C LEU A 110 4.09 1.21 -2.86
N SER A 111 3.04 2.02 -2.77
CA SER A 111 2.92 3.28 -3.53
C SER A 111 3.04 4.50 -2.62
N SER A 112 3.03 5.71 -3.15
CA SER A 112 3.05 6.93 -2.34
C SER A 112 2.43 8.13 -3.06
N GLY A 113 1.80 9.02 -2.29
CA GLY A 113 1.63 10.41 -2.68
C GLY A 113 2.96 11.19 -2.61
N ILE A 114 2.99 12.38 -3.21
CA ILE A 114 4.19 13.22 -3.28
C ILE A 114 4.08 14.35 -2.27
N ILE A 115 4.91 14.34 -1.23
CA ILE A 115 4.75 15.21 -0.05
C ILE A 115 5.36 16.60 -0.27
N ARG A 116 6.58 16.62 -0.83
CA ARG A 116 7.35 17.86 -1.03
C ARG A 116 7.95 17.91 -2.43
N SER A 117 8.66 16.85 -2.80
CA SER A 117 9.20 16.66 -4.14
C SER A 117 9.19 15.17 -4.51
N PRO A 118 9.09 14.84 -5.80
CA PRO A 118 9.23 13.47 -6.28
C PRO A 118 10.55 12.85 -5.82
N ASP A 119 11.66 13.57 -5.90
CA ASP A 119 13.00 13.07 -5.53
C ASP A 119 13.08 12.65 -4.07
N GLN A 120 12.53 13.45 -3.15
CA GLN A 120 12.55 13.09 -1.73
C GLN A 120 11.65 11.89 -1.44
N THR A 121 10.46 11.84 -2.05
CA THR A 121 9.55 10.69 -1.91
C THR A 121 10.20 9.41 -2.43
N MET A 122 10.82 9.46 -3.61
CA MET A 122 11.50 8.30 -4.19
C MET A 122 12.74 7.89 -3.39
N ALA A 123 13.47 8.84 -2.80
CA ALA A 123 14.58 8.54 -1.91
C ALA A 123 14.13 7.77 -0.65
N ASP A 124 12.99 8.13 -0.07
CA ASP A 124 12.41 7.41 1.07
C ASP A 124 11.92 6.00 0.66
N MET A 125 11.21 5.88 -0.47
CA MET A 125 10.75 4.58 -0.99
C MET A 125 11.92 3.64 -1.33
N ALA A 126 12.97 4.18 -1.97
CA ALA A 126 14.18 3.42 -2.26
C ALA A 126 14.89 2.96 -0.97
N ARG A 127 14.86 3.77 0.09
CA ARG A 127 15.39 3.39 1.41
C ARG A 127 14.61 2.21 2.00
N ILE A 128 13.29 2.24 1.94
CA ILE A 128 12.42 1.12 2.38
C ILE A 128 12.79 -0.15 1.60
N ALA A 129 12.82 -0.08 0.27
CA ALA A 129 13.14 -1.23 -0.57
C ALA A 129 14.55 -1.78 -0.31
N ARG A 130 15.54 -0.89 -0.13
CA ARG A 130 16.92 -1.27 0.18
C ARG A 130 17.01 -1.97 1.52
N THR A 131 16.45 -1.40 2.59
CA THR A 131 16.47 -1.99 3.93
C THR A 131 15.77 -3.34 3.96
N LEU A 132 14.59 -3.47 3.33
CA LEU A 132 13.91 -4.76 3.22
C LEU A 132 14.76 -5.82 2.51
N ARG A 133 15.40 -5.47 1.38
CA ARG A 133 16.18 -6.42 0.56
C ARG A 133 17.53 -6.77 1.17
N GLN A 134 18.29 -5.77 1.62
CA GLN A 134 19.68 -5.92 2.04
C GLN A 134 19.80 -6.33 3.51
N ASP A 135 19.00 -5.73 4.39
CA ASP A 135 19.15 -5.94 5.83
C ASP A 135 18.27 -7.11 6.33
N HIS A 136 17.17 -7.39 5.63
CA HIS A 136 16.19 -8.41 6.04
C HIS A 136 15.96 -9.53 5.01
N GLY A 137 16.58 -9.48 3.84
CA GLY A 137 16.44 -10.52 2.80
C GLY A 137 15.05 -10.60 2.16
N PHE A 138 14.16 -9.64 2.41
CA PHE A 138 12.82 -9.58 1.82
C PHE A 138 12.90 -9.05 0.39
N ARG A 139 12.67 -9.94 -0.59
CA ARG A 139 12.81 -9.62 -2.03
C ARG A 139 11.49 -9.31 -2.73
N ALA A 140 10.37 -9.75 -2.18
CA ALA A 140 9.05 -9.65 -2.78
C ALA A 140 8.44 -8.24 -2.59
N ILE A 141 9.08 -7.21 -3.14
CA ILE A 141 8.62 -5.82 -3.09
C ILE A 141 8.48 -5.23 -4.50
N SER A 142 7.31 -4.65 -4.76
CA SER A 142 7.03 -3.75 -5.87
C SER A 142 6.77 -2.34 -5.32
N THR A 143 7.37 -1.35 -5.96
CA THR A 143 7.19 0.08 -5.66
C THR A 143 6.60 0.81 -6.85
#